data_AF-A0ABD0YNX1-F1
#
_entry.id   AF-A0ABD0YNX1-F1
#
_cell.length_a   1.000
_cell.length_b   1.000
_cell.length_c   1.000
_cell.angle_alpha   90.00
_cell.angle_beta   90.00
_cell.angle_gamma   90.00
#
_symmetry.space_group_name_H-M   'P 1'
#
loop_
_entity.id
_entity.type
_entity.pdbx_description
1 polymer ?
#
loop_
_entity_poly.entity_id
_entity_poly.type
_entity_poly.pdbx_seq_one_letter_code
_entity_poly.pdbx_strand_id
1 'polypeptide(L)'
;MDRVQKLTQCVDFKNFFADDGDDGTSAGCHEMFGEMFSNFEKTWVACGPRLAVINNSDCSLRSAWTFGAGQNDLKPVIKCVVELCVSNCPSSLLLVGLEASLGYSLLCVYHPLSRRVIRTLKLDLNIRSMTIISDGDGLVNPLPDILDRLEGVLAIGSDNGLVVLVDLSRNFINGVLDGDFDSVVDESCPKKLCLIDCQTDSPATIHAKMEQCQNRGDSIAVPLNGQYTKF
;
A
#
# COMPACT_ATOMS: atom_id res chain seq x y z
N MET A 1 3.31 25.02 -6.74
CA MET A 1 1.87 25.30 -6.61
C MET A 1 1.14 25.37 -7.97
N ASP A 2 1.66 24.79 -9.07
CA ASP A 2 1.18 25.16 -10.43
C ASP A 2 1.10 23.99 -11.46
N ARG A 3 1.07 22.73 -11.00
CA ARG A 3 0.99 21.53 -11.88
C ARG A 3 -0.23 20.65 -11.63
N VAL A 4 -0.71 20.55 -10.38
CA VAL A 4 -2.01 19.93 -10.06
C VAL A 4 -3.14 20.63 -10.83
N GLN A 5 -3.07 21.96 -10.98
CA GLN A 5 -4.02 22.70 -11.82
C GLN A 5 -3.97 22.31 -13.31
N LYS A 6 -2.80 21.97 -13.87
CA LYS A 6 -2.71 21.47 -15.25
C LYS A 6 -3.28 20.05 -15.39
N LEU A 7 -3.13 19.20 -14.38
CA LEU A 7 -3.73 17.85 -14.38
C LEU A 7 -5.26 17.92 -14.38
N THR A 8 -5.85 18.89 -13.68
CA THR A 8 -7.31 19.13 -13.75
C THR A 8 -7.80 19.57 -15.14
N GLN A 9 -6.92 19.86 -16.11
CA GLN A 9 -7.33 20.19 -17.48
C GLN A 9 -7.43 18.95 -18.39
N CYS A 10 -6.94 17.78 -17.95
CA CYS A 10 -7.12 16.53 -18.68
C CYS A 10 -8.58 16.04 -18.55
N VAL A 11 -9.24 15.80 -19.69
CA VAL A 11 -10.66 15.41 -19.75
C VAL A 11 -10.89 14.05 -19.10
N ASP A 12 -10.02 13.07 -19.37
CA ASP A 12 -10.13 11.72 -18.78
C ASP A 12 -9.91 11.75 -17.25
N PHE A 13 -9.00 12.62 -16.80
CA PHE A 13 -8.75 12.84 -15.37
C PHE A 13 -9.97 13.44 -14.66
N LYS A 14 -10.57 14.49 -15.25
CA LYS A 14 -11.80 15.09 -14.72
C LYS A 14 -12.91 14.07 -14.65
N ASN A 15 -13.15 13.31 -15.72
CA ASN A 15 -14.23 12.33 -15.76
C ASN A 15 -14.05 11.23 -14.71
N PHE A 16 -12.82 10.79 -14.45
CA PHE A 16 -12.56 9.76 -13.43
C PHE A 16 -12.88 10.22 -12.00
N PHE A 17 -12.62 11.49 -11.67
CA PHE A 17 -12.89 12.04 -10.34
C PHE A 17 -14.23 12.80 -10.22
N ALA A 18 -14.94 13.06 -11.32
CA ALA A 18 -16.20 13.80 -11.33
C ALA A 18 -17.44 12.94 -11.05
N ASP A 19 -17.30 11.61 -10.98
CA ASP A 19 -18.41 10.68 -10.77
C ASP A 19 -18.77 10.59 -9.28
N ASP A 20 -19.21 11.69 -8.69
CA ASP A 20 -19.87 11.69 -7.38
C ASP A 20 -21.38 11.52 -7.64
N GLY A 21 -21.82 10.27 -7.69
CA GLY A 21 -23.24 9.95 -7.62
C GLY A 21 -23.83 10.52 -6.32
N ASP A 22 -24.73 11.50 -6.47
CA ASP A 22 -25.48 12.14 -5.40
C ASP A 22 -26.40 11.12 -4.70
N ASP A 23 -25.86 10.43 -3.70
CA ASP A 23 -26.61 9.51 -2.83
C ASP A 23 -26.78 10.13 -1.44
N GLY A 24 -27.25 11.39 -1.39
CA GLY A 24 -28.00 12.01 -0.28
C GLY A 24 -27.38 12.06 1.12
N THR A 25 -26.17 11.54 1.32
CA THR A 25 -25.45 11.48 2.59
C THR A 25 -24.14 12.20 2.40
N SER A 26 -24.09 13.46 2.85
CA SER A 26 -22.95 14.38 2.84
C SER A 26 -21.71 13.83 2.13
N ALA A 27 -21.64 14.03 0.81
CA ALA A 27 -20.46 13.74 0.01
C ALA A 27 -19.29 14.52 0.64
N GLY A 28 -18.47 13.83 1.42
CA GLY A 28 -17.26 14.41 1.97
C GLY A 28 -16.37 14.74 0.79
N CYS A 29 -16.12 16.02 0.55
CA CYS A 29 -15.13 16.44 -0.42
C CYS A 29 -13.79 15.85 0.02
N HIS A 30 -13.38 14.75 -0.61
CA HIS A 30 -12.13 14.10 -0.28
C HIS A 30 -10.99 14.97 -0.80
N GLU A 31 -9.98 15.18 0.05
CA GLU A 31 -8.79 15.91 -0.35
C GLU A 31 -8.06 15.14 -1.45
N MET A 32 -7.73 15.84 -2.53
CA MET A 32 -6.94 15.29 -3.62
C MET A 32 -5.46 15.53 -3.34
N PHE A 33 -4.65 14.48 -3.42
CA PHE A 33 -3.21 14.55 -3.26
C PHE A 33 -2.50 13.64 -4.26
N GLY A 34 -1.21 13.87 -4.47
CA GLY A 34 -0.46 13.16 -5.49
C GLY A 34 1.01 13.52 -5.49
N GLU A 35 1.83 12.61 -6.01
CA GLU A 35 3.26 12.83 -6.20
C GLU A 35 3.73 12.31 -7.56
N MET A 36 4.89 12.79 -7.96
CA MET A 36 5.57 12.36 -9.17
C MET A 36 6.41 11.14 -8.87
N PHE A 37 6.43 10.18 -9.80
CA PHE A 37 7.36 9.05 -9.70
C PHE A 37 8.80 9.55 -9.75
N SER A 38 9.70 8.79 -9.13
CA SER A 38 11.14 9.05 -9.06
C SER A 38 11.80 9.27 -10.42
N ASN A 39 11.25 8.68 -11.49
CA ASN A 39 11.73 8.84 -12.87
C ASN A 39 11.17 10.09 -13.59
N PHE A 40 10.31 10.87 -12.96
CA PHE A 40 9.69 12.10 -13.48
C PHE A 40 8.76 11.92 -14.69
N GLU A 41 8.58 10.70 -15.22
CA GLU A 41 7.77 10.45 -16.42
C GLU A 41 6.28 10.42 -16.13
N LYS A 42 5.89 10.04 -14.91
CA LYS A 42 4.50 9.84 -14.52
C LYS A 42 4.21 10.53 -13.19
N THR A 43 2.94 10.79 -12.94
CA THR A 43 2.42 11.28 -11.66
C THR A 43 1.27 10.38 -11.24
N TRP A 44 1.20 10.04 -9.96
CA TRP A 44 0.02 9.41 -9.38
C TRP A 44 -0.79 10.45 -8.60
N VAL A 45 -2.11 10.30 -8.62
CA VAL A 45 -3.05 11.17 -7.91
C VAL A 45 -4.13 10.31 -7.26
N ALA A 46 -4.46 10.61 -6.01
CA ALA A 46 -5.48 9.94 -5.23
C ALA A 46 -6.56 10.94 -4.77
N CYS A 47 -7.80 10.46 -4.69
CA CYS A 47 -8.94 11.18 -4.09
C CYS A 47 -9.98 10.15 -3.63
N GLY A 48 -10.33 10.12 -2.35
CA GLY A 48 -11.24 9.10 -1.81
C GLY A 48 -10.70 7.67 -2.06
N PRO A 49 -11.49 6.75 -2.65
CA PRO A 49 -11.05 5.40 -3.02
C PRO A 49 -10.31 5.33 -4.37
N ARG A 50 -10.17 6.46 -5.09
CA ARG A 50 -9.75 6.48 -6.49
C ARG A 50 -8.27 6.84 -6.60
N LEU A 51 -7.53 6.05 -7.37
CA LEU A 51 -6.12 6.27 -7.72
C LEU A 51 -5.97 6.33 -9.24
N ALA A 52 -5.24 7.31 -9.75
CA ALA A 52 -4.93 7.47 -11.16
C ALA A 52 -3.42 7.64 -11.36
N VAL A 53 -2.89 7.10 -12.45
CA VAL A 53 -1.52 7.32 -12.91
C VAL A 53 -1.57 7.97 -14.29
N ILE A 54 -0.86 9.09 -14.42
CA ILE A 54 -0.92 9.98 -15.59
C ILE A 54 0.49 10.10 -16.15
N ASN A 55 0.61 10.11 -17.47
CA ASN A 55 1.87 10.44 -18.13
C ASN A 55 2.08 11.96 -18.14
N ASN A 56 3.24 12.42 -17.70
CA ASN A 56 3.54 13.83 -17.57
C ASN A 56 3.78 14.53 -18.91
N SER A 57 4.17 13.80 -19.96
CA SER A 57 4.50 14.42 -21.26
C SER A 57 3.26 14.81 -22.07
N ASP A 58 2.20 14.00 -22.02
CA ASP A 58 0.97 14.17 -22.81
C ASP A 58 -0.29 14.30 -21.95
N CYS A 59 -0.16 14.26 -20.62
CA CYS A 59 -1.27 14.26 -19.66
C CYS A 59 -2.28 13.10 -19.83
N SER A 60 -1.92 12.05 -20.56
CA SER A 60 -2.80 10.90 -20.78
C SER A 60 -2.95 10.03 -19.52
N LEU A 61 -4.17 9.54 -19.28
CA LEU A 61 -4.45 8.57 -18.23
C LEU A 61 -3.83 7.22 -18.61
N ARG A 62 -2.87 6.73 -17.82
CA ARG A 62 -2.16 5.47 -18.09
C ARG A 62 -2.79 4.29 -17.36
N SER A 63 -3.19 4.51 -16.11
CA SER A 63 -3.94 3.54 -15.34
C SER A 63 -4.79 4.22 -14.28
N ALA A 64 -5.83 3.53 -13.85
CA ALA A 64 -6.72 3.98 -12.79
C ALA A 64 -7.26 2.77 -12.04
N TRP A 65 -7.54 2.95 -10.75
CA TRP A 65 -8.11 1.93 -9.89
C TRP A 65 -9.05 2.57 -8.88
N THR A 66 -10.15 1.90 -8.58
CA THR A 66 -11.07 2.30 -7.50
C THR A 66 -11.08 1.17 -6.48
N PHE A 67 -10.48 1.43 -5.31
CA PHE A 67 -10.38 0.45 -4.25
C PHE A 67 -11.76 0.17 -3.64
N GLY A 68 -12.03 -1.10 -3.34
CA GLY A 68 -13.33 -1.53 -2.78
C GLY A 68 -14.47 -1.55 -3.80
N ALA A 69 -14.21 -1.34 -5.10
CA ALA A 69 -15.23 -1.45 -6.13
C ALA A 69 -15.90 -2.84 -6.11
N GLY A 70 -17.23 -2.88 -5.95
CA GLY A 70 -18.00 -4.13 -5.84
C GLY A 70 -18.12 -4.70 -4.43
N GLN A 71 -17.54 -4.07 -3.41
CA GLN A 71 -17.77 -4.40 -2.01
C GLN A 71 -18.79 -3.42 -1.43
N ASN A 72 -20.07 -3.83 -1.33
CA ASN A 72 -21.18 -2.93 -0.97
C ASN A 72 -21.00 -2.18 0.37
N ASP A 73 -20.24 -2.74 1.31
CA ASP A 73 -20.05 -2.19 2.65
C ASP A 73 -18.68 -1.48 2.83
N LEU A 74 -17.74 -1.65 1.89
CA LEU A 74 -16.40 -1.07 1.99
C LEU A 74 -16.37 0.26 1.24
N LYS A 75 -16.21 1.37 1.98
CA LYS A 75 -15.97 2.70 1.40
C LYS A 75 -14.56 3.17 1.76
N PRO A 76 -13.50 2.51 1.23
CA PRO A 76 -12.15 2.81 1.65
C PRO A 76 -11.73 4.21 1.21
N VAL A 77 -10.91 4.87 2.02
CA VAL A 77 -10.30 6.15 1.67
C VAL A 77 -8.80 5.99 1.63
N ILE A 78 -8.17 6.33 0.51
CA ILE A 78 -6.72 6.36 0.38
C ILE A 78 -6.19 7.47 1.31
N LYS A 79 -5.31 7.11 2.25
CA LYS A 79 -4.70 8.04 3.20
C LYS A 79 -3.26 8.40 2.84
N CYS A 80 -2.54 7.45 2.25
CA CYS A 80 -1.15 7.65 1.89
C CYS A 80 -0.76 6.69 0.77
N VAL A 81 0.18 7.11 -0.07
CA VAL A 81 0.74 6.32 -1.16
C VAL A 81 2.26 6.49 -1.14
N VAL A 82 2.99 5.41 -1.37
CA VAL A 82 4.45 5.41 -1.47
C VAL A 82 4.87 4.64 -2.72
N GLU A 83 5.81 5.21 -3.48
CA GLU A 83 6.42 4.51 -4.61
C GLU A 83 7.35 3.41 -4.13
N LEU A 84 7.20 2.20 -4.68
CA LEU A 84 8.10 1.08 -4.45
C LEU A 84 8.81 0.71 -5.76
N CYS A 85 10.10 1.01 -5.83
CA CYS A 85 10.95 0.59 -6.93
C CYS A 85 11.39 -0.85 -6.74
N VAL A 86 11.20 -1.70 -7.75
CA VAL A 86 11.61 -3.10 -7.76
C VAL A 86 12.61 -3.28 -8.89
N SER A 87 13.79 -3.81 -8.59
CA SER A 87 14.92 -3.96 -9.53
C SER A 87 14.56 -4.70 -10.83
N ASN A 88 13.70 -5.71 -10.73
CA ASN A 88 13.25 -6.51 -11.88
C ASN A 88 11.98 -5.98 -12.57
N CYS A 89 11.45 -4.83 -12.14
CA CYS A 89 10.25 -4.24 -12.72
C CYS A 89 10.55 -2.88 -13.37
N PRO A 90 10.30 -2.70 -14.69
CA PRO A 90 10.54 -1.43 -15.36
C PRO A 90 9.55 -0.32 -14.93
N SER A 91 8.47 -0.68 -14.22
CA SER A 91 7.51 0.27 -13.67
C SER A 91 7.52 0.17 -12.15
N SER A 92 7.66 1.29 -11.46
CA SER A 92 7.48 1.32 -10.02
C SER A 92 6.07 0.89 -9.63
N LEU A 93 5.98 0.20 -8.50
CA LEU A 93 4.72 -0.17 -7.85
C LEU A 93 4.27 0.98 -6.93
N LEU A 94 2.99 0.97 -6.56
CA LEU A 94 2.46 1.89 -5.56
C LEU A 94 1.98 1.11 -4.35
N LEU A 95 2.54 1.40 -3.19
CA LEU A 95 2.03 0.98 -1.89
C LEU A 95 0.94 1.95 -1.47
N VAL A 96 -0.28 1.47 -1.29
CA VAL A 96 -1.47 2.30 -1.05
C VAL A 96 -2.06 1.93 0.31
N GLY A 97 -2.04 2.86 1.24
CA GLY A 97 -2.68 2.72 2.55
C GLY A 97 -4.12 3.22 2.50
N LEU A 98 -5.06 2.32 2.77
CA LEU A 98 -6.50 2.58 2.76
C LEU A 98 -7.05 2.50 4.18
N GLU A 99 -7.77 3.53 4.63
CA GLU A 99 -8.66 3.42 5.79
C GLU A 99 -9.96 2.78 5.30
N ALA A 100 -10.23 1.54 5.73
CA ALA A 100 -11.35 0.76 5.21
C ALA A 100 -12.58 0.82 6.13
N SER A 101 -12.37 0.73 7.44
CA SER A 101 -13.37 1.13 8.45
C SER A 101 -12.68 1.59 9.72
N LEU A 102 -13.46 1.97 10.73
CA LEU A 102 -12.91 2.24 12.06
C LEU A 102 -12.16 0.99 12.58
N GLY A 103 -10.87 1.14 12.87
CA GLY A 103 -10.05 0.13 13.52
C GLY A 103 -9.35 -0.85 12.57
N TYR A 104 -9.57 -0.75 11.24
CA TYR A 104 -8.75 -1.51 10.30
C TYR A 104 -8.51 -0.78 8.97
N SER A 105 -7.33 -1.07 8.43
CA SER A 105 -6.84 -0.56 7.15
C SER A 105 -6.44 -1.70 6.23
N LEU A 106 -6.30 -1.37 4.96
CA LEU A 106 -5.67 -2.23 3.97
C LEU A 106 -4.38 -1.57 3.48
N LEU A 107 -3.33 -2.35 3.30
CA LEU A 107 -2.14 -1.97 2.55
C LEU A 107 -2.18 -2.75 1.24
N CYS A 108 -2.39 -2.04 0.14
CA CYS A 108 -2.46 -2.61 -1.20
C CYS A 108 -1.17 -2.33 -1.96
N VAL A 109 -0.70 -3.30 -2.73
CA VAL A 109 0.36 -3.17 -3.72
C VAL A 109 -0.31 -3.07 -5.08
N TYR A 110 -0.38 -1.86 -5.62
CA TYR A 110 -0.94 -1.61 -6.95
C TYR A 110 0.16 -1.61 -8.00
N HIS A 111 -0.07 -2.36 -9.08
CA HIS A 111 0.82 -2.42 -10.23
C HIS A 111 0.24 -1.61 -11.40
N PRO A 112 0.78 -0.42 -11.72
CA PRO A 112 0.21 0.47 -12.72
C PRO A 112 0.14 -0.13 -14.13
N LEU A 113 1.10 -0.99 -14.50
CA LEU A 113 1.16 -1.57 -15.85
C LEU A 113 0.07 -2.65 -16.06
N SER A 114 -0.10 -3.55 -15.10
CA SER A 114 -1.19 -4.55 -15.16
C SER A 114 -2.55 -3.98 -14.74
N ARG A 115 -2.58 -2.78 -14.15
CA ARG A 115 -3.78 -2.10 -13.64
C ARG A 115 -4.52 -2.94 -12.61
N ARG A 116 -3.77 -3.56 -11.70
CA ARG A 116 -4.33 -4.47 -10.69
C ARG A 116 -3.64 -4.26 -9.35
N VAL A 117 -4.39 -4.54 -8.29
CA VAL A 117 -3.82 -4.83 -6.97
C VAL A 117 -3.28 -6.26 -7.01
N ILE A 118 -1.99 -6.40 -6.73
CA ILE A 118 -1.29 -7.69 -6.80
C ILE A 118 -1.09 -8.33 -5.42
N ARG A 119 -1.17 -7.51 -4.36
CA ARG A 119 -1.11 -7.98 -2.98
C ARG A 119 -1.86 -7.02 -2.06
N THR A 120 -2.58 -7.56 -1.08
CA THR A 120 -3.24 -6.78 -0.04
C THR A 120 -2.98 -7.39 1.33
N LEU A 121 -2.60 -6.55 2.28
CA LEU A 121 -2.50 -6.89 3.70
C LEU A 121 -3.61 -6.17 4.46
N LYS A 122 -4.24 -6.87 5.41
CA LYS A 122 -5.14 -6.28 6.40
C LYS A 122 -4.38 -5.93 7.65
N LEU A 123 -4.54 -4.70 8.10
CA LEU A 123 -3.95 -4.16 9.32
C LEU A 123 -5.06 -3.81 10.29
N ASP A 124 -4.99 -4.35 11.50
CA ASP A 124 -5.91 -3.99 12.59
C ASP A 124 -5.47 -2.65 13.24
N LEU A 125 -5.27 -1.61 12.43
CA LEU A 125 -4.99 -0.21 12.79
C LEU A 125 -5.47 0.74 11.70
N ASN A 126 -5.56 2.04 11.98
CA ASN A 126 -5.86 3.07 10.98
C ASN A 126 -4.57 3.71 10.46
N ILE A 127 -4.21 3.47 9.20
CA ILE A 127 -3.00 4.03 8.59
C ILE A 127 -3.15 5.54 8.39
N ARG A 128 -2.10 6.29 8.71
CA ARG A 128 -1.97 7.73 8.44
C ARG A 128 -0.77 8.08 7.57
N SER A 129 0.33 7.35 7.71
CA SER A 129 1.54 7.60 6.94
C SER A 129 2.32 6.32 6.71
N MET A 130 3.13 6.32 5.66
CA MET A 130 4.00 5.20 5.31
C MET A 130 5.33 5.72 4.81
N THR A 131 6.40 4.96 5.03
CA THR A 131 7.70 5.19 4.40
C THR A 131 8.46 3.89 4.26
N ILE A 132 9.15 3.71 3.14
CA ILE A 132 10.06 2.56 2.96
C ILE A 132 11.31 2.82 3.80
N ILE A 133 11.66 1.84 4.64
CA ILE A 133 12.88 1.84 5.46
C ILE A 133 13.98 1.07 4.75
N SER A 134 13.62 -0.06 4.14
CA SER A 134 14.52 -0.87 3.32
C SER A 134 13.73 -1.39 2.14
N ASP A 135 14.28 -1.24 0.95
CA ASP A 135 13.74 -1.89 -0.24
C ASP A 135 14.09 -3.38 -0.30
N GLY A 136 14.92 -3.90 0.62
CA GLY A 136 15.32 -5.31 0.63
C GLY A 136 16.39 -5.67 -0.41
N ASP A 137 16.89 -4.70 -1.19
CA ASP A 137 17.99 -4.92 -2.14
C ASP A 137 19.37 -4.80 -1.45
N GLY A 138 19.39 -4.56 -0.13
CA GLY A 138 20.49 -4.97 0.78
C GLY A 138 21.83 -4.24 0.65
N LEU A 139 21.97 -3.24 -0.22
CA LEU A 139 23.28 -2.71 -0.60
C LEU A 139 23.88 -1.67 0.37
N VAL A 140 23.09 -1.04 1.24
CA VAL A 140 23.56 0.19 1.93
C VAL A 140 23.50 0.13 3.45
N ASN A 141 22.55 -0.57 4.09
CA ASN A 141 22.50 -0.71 5.55
C ASN A 141 21.73 -1.98 5.96
N PRO A 142 22.38 -3.06 6.42
CA PRO A 142 21.65 -4.21 6.95
C PRO A 142 20.89 -3.77 8.21
N LEU A 143 19.61 -4.12 8.28
CA LEU A 143 18.82 -3.88 9.48
C LEU A 143 19.26 -4.88 10.55
N PRO A 144 19.21 -4.52 11.85
CA PRO A 144 19.68 -5.42 12.90
C PRO A 144 18.74 -6.62 13.12
N ASP A 145 19.33 -7.75 13.54
CA ASP A 145 18.66 -8.94 14.06
C ASP A 145 17.52 -9.48 13.17
N ILE A 146 16.30 -9.45 13.68
CA ILE A 146 15.12 -9.97 12.98
C ILE A 146 14.78 -9.18 11.73
N LEU A 147 15.11 -7.89 11.71
CA LEU A 147 14.77 -7.01 10.61
C LEU A 147 15.60 -7.30 9.35
N ASP A 148 16.80 -7.89 9.51
CA ASP A 148 17.64 -8.36 8.39
C ASP A 148 16.97 -9.48 7.59
N ARG A 149 16.05 -10.21 8.23
CA ARG A 149 15.34 -11.35 7.62
C ARG A 149 14.06 -10.94 6.91
N LEU A 150 13.70 -9.66 6.92
CA LEU A 150 12.51 -9.15 6.25
C LEU A 150 12.86 -8.74 4.81
N GLU A 151 11.97 -9.07 3.87
CA GLU A 151 12.22 -8.87 2.44
C GLU A 151 11.59 -7.55 1.98
N GLY A 152 12.22 -6.47 2.41
CA GLY A 152 11.70 -5.11 2.27
C GLY A 152 10.87 -4.70 3.49
N VAL A 153 11.16 -3.53 4.04
CA VAL A 153 10.57 -3.04 5.29
C VAL A 153 9.87 -1.72 5.06
N LEU A 154 8.57 -1.69 5.37
CA LEU A 154 7.73 -0.51 5.37
C LEU A 154 7.43 -0.08 6.80
N ALA A 155 7.75 1.16 7.15
CA ALA A 155 7.23 1.75 8.38
C ALA A 155 5.85 2.34 8.13
N ILE A 156 4.91 2.05 9.03
CA ILE A 156 3.53 2.51 8.99
C ILE A 156 3.24 3.28 10.28
N GLY A 157 2.85 4.54 10.14
CA GLY A 157 2.33 5.37 11.23
C GLY A 157 0.80 5.33 11.26
N SER A 158 0.23 5.17 12.44
CA SER A 158 -1.22 5.13 12.64
C SER A 158 -1.78 6.36 13.36
N ASP A 159 -3.10 6.45 13.44
CA ASP A 159 -3.81 7.59 14.04
C ASP A 159 -3.64 7.72 15.56
N ASN A 160 -3.33 6.64 16.26
CA ASN A 160 -3.04 6.64 17.69
C ASN A 160 -1.55 6.83 18.02
N GLY A 161 -0.70 7.07 17.00
CA GLY A 161 0.74 7.25 17.16
C GLY A 161 1.56 5.96 17.21
N LEU A 162 0.95 4.79 17.03
CA LEU A 162 1.68 3.52 16.85
C LEU A 162 2.44 3.54 15.53
N VAL A 163 3.71 3.12 15.59
CA VAL A 163 4.58 2.90 14.44
C VAL A 163 4.91 1.42 14.36
N VAL A 164 4.65 0.82 13.20
CA VAL A 164 4.83 -0.61 12.96
C VAL A 164 5.71 -0.80 11.73
N LEU A 165 6.73 -1.64 11.85
CA LEU A 165 7.49 -2.12 10.71
C LEU A 165 6.78 -3.33 10.13
N VAL A 166 6.51 -3.32 8.83
CA VAL A 166 5.85 -4.39 8.10
C VAL A 166 6.80 -4.94 7.05
N ASP A 167 6.92 -6.26 7.03
CA ASP A 167 7.57 -7.00 5.97
C ASP A 167 6.72 -6.97 4.69
N LEU A 168 7.28 -6.44 3.62
CA LEU A 168 6.63 -6.44 2.31
C LEU A 168 6.62 -7.84 1.68
N SER A 169 7.41 -8.78 2.24
CA SER A 169 7.65 -10.15 1.78
C SER A 169 7.79 -10.20 0.26
N ARG A 170 8.80 -9.47 -0.25
CA ARG A 170 9.00 -9.19 -1.67
C ARG A 170 8.98 -10.42 -2.56
N ASN A 171 9.32 -11.61 -2.07
CA ASN A 171 9.23 -12.83 -2.87
C ASN A 171 7.85 -13.06 -3.50
N PHE A 172 6.76 -12.76 -2.78
CA PHE A 172 5.41 -12.89 -3.36
C PHE A 172 5.13 -11.83 -4.42
N ILE A 173 5.59 -10.58 -4.19
CA ILE A 173 5.44 -9.50 -5.16
C ILE A 173 6.21 -9.86 -6.44
N ASN A 174 7.47 -10.30 -6.29
CA ASN A 174 8.32 -10.72 -7.40
C ASN A 174 7.73 -11.93 -8.14
N GLY A 175 7.20 -12.93 -7.43
CA GLY A 175 6.51 -14.07 -8.06
C GLY A 175 5.37 -13.62 -8.99
N VAL A 176 4.51 -12.71 -8.53
CA VAL A 176 3.44 -12.16 -9.37
C VAL A 176 4.00 -11.37 -10.56
N LEU A 177 5.07 -10.59 -10.36
CA LEU A 177 5.72 -9.84 -11.44
C LEU A 177 6.37 -10.76 -12.50
N ASP A 178 6.86 -11.93 -12.06
CA ASP A 178 7.43 -12.97 -12.91
C ASP A 178 6.35 -13.84 -13.60
N GLY A 179 5.06 -13.55 -13.35
CA GLY A 179 3.91 -14.13 -14.04
C GLY A 179 3.12 -15.17 -13.24
N ASP A 180 3.43 -15.38 -11.96
CA ASP A 180 2.61 -16.21 -11.07
C ASP A 180 1.36 -15.45 -10.61
N PHE A 181 0.36 -15.37 -11.50
CA PHE A 181 -0.88 -14.65 -11.20
C PHE A 181 -1.81 -15.41 -10.23
N ASP A 182 -1.56 -16.69 -9.97
CA ASP A 182 -2.35 -17.48 -9.02
C ASP A 182 -2.08 -17.07 -7.57
N SER A 183 -0.94 -16.41 -7.30
CA SER A 183 -0.60 -15.84 -6.00
C SER A 183 -1.08 -14.40 -5.79
N VAL A 184 -1.83 -13.83 -6.75
CA VAL A 184 -2.43 -12.50 -6.60
C VAL A 184 -3.41 -12.49 -5.43
N VAL A 185 -3.22 -11.52 -4.53
CA VAL A 185 -4.14 -11.29 -3.42
C VAL A 185 -4.68 -9.86 -3.49
N ASP A 186 -5.90 -9.70 -3.96
CA ASP A 186 -6.56 -8.39 -4.06
C ASP A 186 -7.29 -8.01 -2.75
N GLU A 187 -8.06 -6.92 -2.80
CA GLU A 187 -8.79 -6.38 -1.65
C GLU A 187 -9.93 -7.28 -1.16
N SER A 188 -10.35 -8.28 -1.94
CA SER A 188 -11.42 -9.20 -1.56
C SER A 188 -10.96 -10.30 -0.59
N CYS A 189 -9.66 -10.59 -0.57
CA CYS A 189 -9.09 -11.67 0.23
C CYS A 189 -7.76 -11.27 0.91
N PRO A 190 -7.71 -10.17 1.67
CA PRO A 190 -6.44 -9.64 2.18
C PRO A 190 -5.75 -10.62 3.15
N LYS A 191 -4.42 -10.70 3.05
CA LYS A 191 -3.57 -11.48 3.98
C LYS A 191 -3.44 -10.76 5.31
N LYS A 192 -3.08 -11.49 6.36
CA LYS A 192 -3.00 -10.95 7.71
C LYS A 192 -1.57 -10.56 8.07
N LEU A 193 -1.46 -9.65 9.03
CA LEU A 193 -0.22 -9.41 9.75
C LEU A 193 -0.07 -10.38 10.92
N CYS A 194 1.11 -10.97 11.04
CA CYS A 194 1.54 -11.69 12.22
C CYS A 194 2.46 -10.80 13.05
N LEU A 195 2.03 -10.50 14.26
CA LEU A 195 2.74 -9.58 15.15
C LEU A 195 3.85 -10.32 15.89
N ILE A 196 5.00 -9.68 15.91
CA ILE A 196 6.14 -10.06 16.73
C ILE A 196 6.24 -9.07 17.89
N ASP A 197 6.15 -9.62 19.09
CA ASP A 197 6.38 -8.88 20.32
C ASP A 197 7.82 -9.16 20.77
N CYS A 198 8.72 -8.22 20.51
CA CYS A 198 10.14 -8.36 20.86
C CYS A 198 10.39 -8.40 22.38
N GLN A 199 9.39 -8.10 23.22
CA GLN A 199 9.51 -8.18 24.68
C GLN A 199 9.11 -9.57 25.20
N THR A 200 8.12 -10.22 24.58
CA THR A 200 7.57 -11.49 25.07
C THR A 200 7.92 -12.70 24.22
N ASP A 201 8.12 -12.53 22.91
CA ASP A 201 8.42 -13.64 22.02
C ASP A 201 9.88 -14.08 22.18
N SER A 202 10.09 -15.37 22.43
CA SER A 202 11.42 -15.95 22.39
C SER A 202 11.97 -16.00 20.95
N PRO A 203 13.29 -16.06 20.74
CA PRO A 203 13.86 -16.23 19.40
C PRO A 203 13.30 -17.43 18.63
N ALA A 204 13.02 -18.55 19.31
CA ALA A 204 12.41 -19.72 18.69
C ALA A 204 10.96 -19.46 18.25
N THR A 205 10.19 -18.75 19.07
CA THR A 205 8.82 -18.32 18.74
C THR A 205 8.81 -17.38 17.55
N ILE A 206 9.73 -16.42 17.52
CA ILE A 206 9.95 -15.50 16.40
C ILE A 206 10.20 -16.28 15.12
N HIS A 207 11.17 -17.21 15.12
CA HIS A 207 11.48 -18.02 13.93
C HIS A 207 10.28 -18.84 13.45
N ALA A 208 9.55 -19.47 14.38
CA ALA A 208 8.36 -20.23 14.03
C ALA A 208 7.26 -19.34 13.41
N LYS A 209 7.07 -18.12 13.93
CA LYS A 209 6.13 -17.14 13.35
C LYS A 209 6.55 -16.74 11.93
N MET A 210 7.83 -16.47 11.71
CA MET A 210 8.36 -16.09 10.39
C MET A 210 8.14 -17.21 9.36
N GLU A 211 8.52 -18.44 9.69
CA GLU A 211 8.33 -19.60 8.82
C GLU A 211 6.84 -19.84 8.52
N GLN A 212 5.97 -19.72 9.52
CA GLN A 212 4.53 -19.86 9.34
C GLN A 212 3.96 -18.79 8.41
N CYS A 213 4.42 -17.54 8.49
CA CYS A 213 3.95 -16.46 7.62
C CYS A 213 4.37 -16.69 6.18
N GLN A 214 5.63 -17.06 5.98
CA GLN A 214 6.16 -17.40 4.66
C GLN A 214 5.35 -18.55 4.01
N ASN A 215 4.99 -19.57 4.77
CA ASN A 215 4.18 -20.68 4.24
C ASN A 215 2.73 -20.29 3.89
N ARG A 216 2.19 -19.23 4.50
CA ARG A 216 0.79 -18.79 4.32
C ARG A 216 0.63 -17.61 3.35
N GLY A 217 1.73 -16.96 2.99
CA GLY A 217 1.74 -15.66 2.32
C GLY A 217 1.28 -14.50 3.20
N ASP A 218 1.32 -14.68 4.53
CA ASP A 218 1.10 -13.59 5.48
C ASP A 218 2.38 -12.75 5.62
N SER A 219 2.28 -11.56 6.21
CA SER A 219 3.41 -10.67 6.45
C SER A 219 3.72 -10.53 7.94
N ILE A 220 4.99 -10.36 8.27
CA ILE A 220 5.43 -10.05 9.63
C ILE A 220 5.25 -8.56 9.91
N ALA A 221 4.87 -8.25 11.16
CA ALA A 221 4.79 -6.89 11.66
C ALA A 221 5.47 -6.78 13.04
N VAL A 222 6.29 -5.75 13.22
CA VAL A 222 7.04 -5.46 14.44
C VAL A 222 6.67 -4.06 14.93
N PRO A 223 5.90 -3.92 16.03
CA PRO A 223 5.64 -2.62 16.63
C PRO A 223 6.93 -2.00 17.19
N LEU A 224 7.21 -0.74 16.88
CA LEU A 224 8.38 -0.02 17.38
C LEU A 224 8.12 0.70 18.72
N ASN A 225 6.88 1.08 18.95
CA ASN A 225 6.42 1.74 20.16
C ASN A 225 5.03 1.22 20.53
N GLY A 226 4.63 1.37 21.79
CA GLY A 226 3.29 0.99 22.25
C GLY A 226 2.97 -0.51 22.18
N GLN A 227 1.73 -0.86 22.51
CA GLN A 227 1.20 -2.20 22.29
C GLN A 227 0.28 -2.18 21.07
N TYR A 228 0.47 -3.17 20.18
CA TYR A 228 -0.45 -3.40 19.08
C TYR A 228 -1.70 -4.10 19.63
N THR A 229 -2.67 -3.33 20.10
CA THR A 229 -3.96 -3.85 20.57
C THR A 229 -4.95 -3.90 19.43
N LYS A 230 -5.54 -5.08 19.19
CA LYS A 230 -6.66 -5.22 18.25
C LYS A 230 -7.89 -4.51 18.84
N PHE A 231 -8.54 -3.67 18.03
CA PHE A 231 -9.84 -3.09 18.35
C PHE A 231 -10.97 -4.10 18.15
#